data_AF-A0A537AFE9-F1
#
_entry.id   AF-A0A537AFE9-F1
#
_cell.length_a   1.000
_cell.length_b   1.000
_cell.length_c   1.000
_cell.angle_alpha   90.00
_cell.angle_beta   90.00
_cell.angle_gamma   90.00
#
_symmetry.space_group_name_H-M   'P 1'
#
loop_
_entity.id
_entity.type
_entity.pdbx_description
1 polymer ?
#
loop_
_entity_poly.entity_id
_entity_poly.type
_entity_poly.pdbx_seq_one_letter_code
_entity_poly.pdbx_strand_id
1 'polypeptide(L)'
;MERQERNLAAEIVRGAFAAIWLPFTWAAGAPSAALALARRATRPSGEPGQSARLERLNTGKWTRELLKHLEWRRLEELCTAYFEELGFRTGITHDRADGGVDINLFAAGADSASILVHCKAWDAYPIGIKPLRELRVAMTSANVAEGVMVTAGRFTPEAVGFAAKEHIQLIDGAALLEKLAALLPEKALALLRFATKGDFLTPTCPRCSIKMTARKSTREGRMFWGCTNYPRCKQTFSSTTITPA
;
A
#
# COMPACT_ATOMS: atom_id res chain seq x y z
N MET A 1 -34.32 6.44 21.75
CA MET A 1 -32.85 6.50 21.78
C MET A 1 -32.22 5.95 20.50
N GLU A 2 -32.65 4.81 19.97
CA GLU A 2 -32.10 4.19 18.73
C GLU A 2 -32.07 5.07 17.47
N ARG A 3 -32.99 6.05 17.33
CA ARG A 3 -33.02 6.94 16.17
C ARG A 3 -31.95 8.04 16.20
N GLN A 4 -31.46 8.40 17.39
CA GLN A 4 -30.37 9.38 17.54
C GLN A 4 -29.00 8.74 17.32
N GLU A 5 -28.80 7.49 17.74
CA GLU A 5 -27.54 6.76 17.52
C GLU A 5 -27.30 6.43 16.03
N ARG A 6 -28.37 6.10 15.29
CA ARG A 6 -28.30 5.93 13.83
C ARG A 6 -27.98 7.22 13.06
N ASN A 7 -28.44 8.37 13.55
CA ASN A 7 -28.11 9.66 12.95
C ASN A 7 -26.67 10.07 13.26
N LEU A 8 -26.16 9.75 14.45
CA LEU A 8 -24.77 10.00 14.83
C LEU A 8 -23.79 9.13 14.02
N ALA A 9 -24.10 7.86 13.78
CA ALA A 9 -23.31 6.99 12.90
C ALA A 9 -23.33 7.48 11.44
N ALA A 10 -24.47 7.97 10.94
CA ALA A 10 -24.58 8.58 9.62
C ALA A 10 -23.84 9.94 9.52
N GLU A 11 -23.78 10.72 10.60
CA GLU A 11 -22.99 11.94 10.70
C GLU A 11 -21.50 11.69 10.91
N ILE A 12 -21.07 10.56 11.49
CA ILE A 12 -19.66 10.17 11.54
C ILE A 12 -19.19 9.71 10.15
N VAL A 13 -20.02 8.97 9.41
CA VAL A 13 -19.75 8.61 8.01
C VAL A 13 -19.79 9.83 7.08
N ARG A 14 -20.62 10.85 7.35
CA ARG A 14 -20.63 12.11 6.58
C ARG A 14 -19.56 13.12 7.04
N GLY A 15 -19.22 13.13 8.32
CA GLY A 15 -18.33 14.08 8.99
C GLY A 15 -16.85 13.70 8.89
N ALA A 16 -16.53 12.40 8.86
CA ALA A 16 -15.19 11.93 8.50
C ALA A 16 -14.82 12.25 7.04
N PHE A 17 -15.81 12.47 6.18
CA PHE A 17 -15.61 12.85 4.78
C PHE A 17 -15.52 14.37 4.56
N ALA A 18 -16.06 15.21 5.46
CA ALA A 18 -16.06 16.67 5.29
C ALA A 18 -14.68 17.33 5.54
N ALA A 19 -13.79 16.70 6.30
CA ALA A 19 -12.47 17.26 6.63
C ALA A 19 -11.37 16.96 5.57
N ILE A 20 -11.71 16.31 4.46
CA ILE A 20 -10.75 15.89 3.41
C ILE A 20 -10.79 16.84 2.19
N TRP A 21 -11.68 17.85 2.22
CA TRP A 21 -11.90 18.79 1.12
C TRP A 21 -11.18 20.13 1.36
N LEU A 22 -9.93 20.24 0.94
CA LEU A 22 -9.33 21.53 0.56
C LEU A 22 -8.66 21.36 -0.81
N PRO A 23 -9.10 22.11 -1.85
CA PRO A 23 -8.39 22.14 -3.11
C PRO A 23 -7.22 23.12 -2.96
N PHE A 24 -5.99 22.69 -3.25
CA PHE A 24 -4.88 23.64 -3.39
C PHE A 24 -4.25 23.57 -4.78
N THR A 25 -4.10 24.77 -5.31
CA THR A 25 -3.73 25.12 -6.69
C THR A 25 -2.23 24.95 -6.90
N TRP A 26 -1.86 24.47 -8.09
CA TRP A 26 -0.48 24.39 -8.57
C TRP A 26 0.05 25.78 -8.94
N ALA A 27 1.21 26.16 -8.41
CA ALA A 27 2.04 27.23 -8.96
C ALA A 27 3.32 26.61 -9.53
N ALA A 28 3.51 26.79 -10.84
CA ALA A 28 4.69 26.35 -11.58
C ALA A 28 5.86 27.31 -11.39
N GLY A 29 7.09 26.77 -11.39
CA GLY A 29 8.32 27.55 -11.49
C GLY A 29 9.55 26.65 -11.53
N ALA A 30 10.20 26.58 -12.70
CA ALA A 30 11.60 26.16 -12.87
C ALA A 30 12.49 27.43 -12.95
N PRO A 31 13.82 27.36 -12.74
CA PRO A 31 14.72 26.93 -13.83
C PRO A 31 16.02 26.19 -13.40
N SER A 32 16.80 25.86 -14.44
CA SER A 32 17.95 24.96 -14.61
C SER A 32 19.29 25.31 -13.92
N ALA A 33 20.13 24.27 -13.75
CA ALA A 33 21.58 24.34 -14.04
C ALA A 33 22.20 22.94 -14.30
N ALA A 34 23.11 22.90 -15.27
CA ALA A 34 24.03 21.79 -15.64
C ALA A 34 25.20 21.70 -14.62
N LEU A 35 26.15 20.76 -14.56
CA LEU A 35 26.75 19.76 -15.45
C LEU A 35 27.73 18.96 -14.56
N ALA A 36 27.97 17.65 -14.79
CA ALA A 36 29.29 17.00 -14.72
C ALA A 36 29.16 15.46 -14.79
N LEU A 37 29.59 14.89 -15.92
CA LEU A 37 29.80 13.45 -16.09
C LEU A 37 31.21 13.08 -15.63
N ALA A 38 31.31 12.36 -14.51
CA ALA A 38 32.51 11.61 -14.15
C ALA A 38 32.20 10.11 -14.27
N ARG A 39 32.70 9.48 -15.35
CA ARG A 39 32.71 8.01 -15.49
C ARG A 39 33.72 7.43 -14.50
N ARG A 40 33.23 6.86 -13.40
CA ARG A 40 34.00 5.89 -12.61
C ARG A 40 33.66 4.48 -13.03
N ALA A 41 34.71 3.73 -13.37
CA ALA A 41 34.65 2.31 -13.66
C ALA A 41 34.00 1.55 -12.48
N THR A 42 32.89 0.88 -12.76
CA THR A 42 32.15 0.06 -11.81
C THR A 42 32.85 -1.28 -11.64
N ARG A 43 33.40 -1.54 -10.44
CA ARG A 43 33.62 -2.91 -9.95
C ARG A 43 32.24 -3.53 -9.66
N PRO A 44 32.01 -4.82 -9.97
CA PRO A 44 30.75 -5.48 -9.63
C PRO A 44 30.72 -5.64 -8.10
N SER A 45 30.08 -4.68 -7.43
CA SER A 45 29.77 -4.80 -6.01
C SER A 45 28.61 -5.77 -5.90
N GLY A 46 28.84 -6.93 -5.31
CA GLY A 46 27.76 -7.79 -4.84
C GLY A 46 26.84 -6.98 -3.95
N GLU A 47 25.53 -7.06 -4.19
CA GLU A 47 24.54 -6.33 -3.40
C GLU A 47 24.73 -6.63 -1.90
N PRO A 48 24.70 -5.62 -1.01
CA PRO A 48 24.68 -5.85 0.41
C PRO A 48 23.51 -6.77 0.78
N GLY A 49 23.78 -7.83 1.53
CA GLY A 49 22.73 -8.74 2.02
C GLY A 49 21.65 -7.98 2.81
N GLN A 50 20.44 -8.56 2.89
CA GLN A 50 19.26 -7.94 3.52
C GLN A 50 19.52 -7.32 4.90
N SER A 51 20.47 -7.84 5.69
CA SER A 51 20.88 -7.30 6.99
C SER A 51 21.40 -5.86 6.91
N ALA A 52 22.25 -5.54 5.93
CA ALA A 52 22.79 -4.20 5.73
C ALA A 52 21.73 -3.20 5.21
N ARG A 53 20.64 -3.73 4.62
CA ARG A 53 19.48 -2.94 4.23
C ARG A 53 18.62 -2.57 5.43
N LEU A 54 18.43 -3.52 6.36
CA LEU A 54 17.67 -3.34 7.59
C LEU A 54 18.27 -2.22 8.45
N GLU A 55 19.61 -2.19 8.56
CA GLU A 55 20.36 -1.17 9.32
C GLU A 55 20.17 0.26 8.78
N ARG A 56 19.76 0.41 7.52
CA ARG A 56 19.55 1.71 6.87
C ARG A 56 18.13 2.22 6.98
N LEU A 57 17.17 1.37 7.34
CA LEU A 57 15.77 1.77 7.46
C LEU A 57 15.50 2.31 8.86
N ASN A 58 15.09 3.58 8.94
CA ASN A 58 14.64 4.16 10.20
C ASN A 58 13.25 3.60 10.55
N THR A 59 13.21 2.67 11.51
CA THR A 59 11.98 2.08 12.05
C THR A 59 11.42 2.85 13.26
N GLY A 60 12.08 3.94 13.68
CA GLY A 60 11.64 4.80 14.78
C GLY A 60 10.62 5.87 14.39
N LYS A 61 10.37 6.07 13.09
CA LYS A 61 9.33 6.97 12.59
C LYS A 61 8.80 6.54 11.23
N TRP A 62 7.59 6.98 10.91
CA TRP A 62 7.06 6.84 9.56
C TRP A 62 7.87 7.66 8.57
N THR A 63 8.31 7.00 7.49
CA THR A 63 8.98 7.63 6.35
C THR A 63 8.48 7.02 5.06
N ARG A 64 8.60 7.76 3.97
CA ARG A 64 8.28 7.24 2.64
C ARG A 64 9.13 6.03 2.29
N GLU A 65 10.39 6.05 2.69
CA GLU A 65 11.32 4.93 2.48
C GLU A 65 10.88 3.67 3.23
N LEU A 66 10.45 3.82 4.49
CA LEU A 66 9.93 2.68 5.26
C LEU A 66 8.69 2.08 4.60
N LEU A 67 7.71 2.90 4.19
CA LEU A 67 6.49 2.41 3.53
C LEU A 67 6.79 1.61 2.26
N LYS A 68 7.74 2.08 1.44
CA LYS A 68 8.18 1.41 0.20
C LYS A 68 8.84 0.06 0.45
N HIS A 69 9.39 -0.13 1.64
CA HIS A 69 10.09 -1.36 2.03
C HIS A 69 9.19 -2.36 2.75
N LEU A 70 7.97 -1.97 3.14
CA LEU A 70 6.99 -2.92 3.64
C LEU A 70 6.65 -3.91 2.52
N GLU A 71 6.82 -5.19 2.80
CA GLU A 71 6.33 -6.24 1.93
C GLU A 71 4.80 -6.14 1.76
N TRP A 72 4.29 -6.64 0.64
CA TRP A 72 2.91 -6.37 0.22
C TRP A 72 1.86 -6.72 1.27
N ARG A 73 2.00 -7.85 1.95
CA ARG A 73 1.07 -8.29 2.99
C ARG A 73 1.17 -7.42 4.23
N ARG A 74 2.36 -6.91 4.54
CA ARG A 74 2.54 -5.99 5.67
C ARG A 74 1.88 -4.64 5.41
N LEU A 75 1.94 -4.14 4.18
CA LEU A 75 1.21 -2.93 3.80
C LEU A 75 -0.30 -3.12 3.94
N GLU A 76 -0.83 -4.27 3.52
CA GLU A 76 -2.25 -4.63 3.68
C GLU A 76 -2.67 -4.72 5.15
N GLU A 77 -1.88 -5.40 5.97
CA GLU A 77 -2.09 -5.50 7.42
C GLU A 77 -2.08 -4.11 8.07
N LEU A 78 -1.15 -3.23 7.68
CA LEU A 78 -1.11 -1.84 8.13
C LEU A 78 -2.36 -1.06 7.71
N CYS A 79 -2.81 -1.20 6.47
CA CYS A 79 -4.02 -0.50 6.00
C CYS A 79 -5.26 -0.98 6.75
N THR A 80 -5.37 -2.28 6.99
CA THR A 80 -6.46 -2.87 7.80
C THR A 80 -6.50 -2.24 9.18
N ALA A 81 -5.37 -2.29 9.90
CA ALA A 81 -5.27 -1.72 11.24
C ALA A 81 -5.52 -0.19 11.25
N TYR A 82 -5.06 0.53 10.22
CA TYR A 82 -5.34 1.95 10.06
C TYR A 82 -6.85 2.26 9.97
N PHE A 83 -7.61 1.51 9.18
CA PHE A 83 -9.06 1.72 9.09
C PHE A 83 -9.80 1.32 10.36
N GLU A 84 -9.31 0.32 11.10
CA GLU A 84 -9.83 -0.01 12.43
C GLU A 84 -9.61 1.13 13.43
N GLU A 85 -8.45 1.80 13.37
CA GLU A 85 -8.18 2.98 14.20
C GLU A 85 -9.12 4.17 13.91
N LEU A 86 -9.70 4.21 12.70
CA LEU A 86 -10.74 5.16 12.31
C LEU A 86 -12.16 4.73 12.72
N GLY A 87 -12.31 3.56 13.37
CA GLY A 87 -13.58 3.05 13.87
C GLY A 87 -14.37 2.18 12.90
N PHE A 88 -13.78 1.77 11.78
CA PHE A 88 -14.40 0.78 10.89
C PHE A 88 -14.20 -0.63 11.45
N ARG A 89 -15.21 -1.49 11.29
CA ARG A 89 -14.98 -2.93 11.33
C ARG A 89 -14.43 -3.35 9.96
N THR A 90 -13.41 -4.19 9.93
CA THR A 90 -12.81 -4.69 8.68
C THR A 90 -13.17 -6.15 8.44
N GLY A 91 -13.22 -6.54 7.17
CA GLY A 91 -13.25 -7.93 6.73
C GLY A 91 -12.32 -8.11 5.54
N ILE A 92 -11.74 -9.29 5.38
CA ILE A 92 -10.77 -9.57 4.31
C ILE A 92 -11.36 -10.58 3.33
N THR A 93 -11.30 -10.28 2.05
CA THR A 93 -11.56 -11.25 0.98
C THR A 93 -10.21 -11.75 0.45
N HIS A 94 -9.88 -13.03 0.67
CA HIS A 94 -8.57 -13.60 0.33
C HIS A 94 -8.45 -14.11 -1.12
N ASP A 95 -9.33 -13.71 -2.03
CA ASP A 95 -9.55 -14.44 -3.28
C ASP A 95 -8.66 -14.02 -4.48
N ARG A 96 -7.49 -13.40 -4.22
CA ARG A 96 -6.58 -12.95 -5.30
C ARG A 96 -5.20 -13.59 -5.24
N ALA A 97 -4.87 -14.35 -6.29
CA ALA A 97 -3.55 -14.94 -6.52
C ALA A 97 -2.43 -13.89 -6.69
N ASP A 98 -2.79 -12.64 -6.98
CA ASP A 98 -1.88 -11.54 -7.31
C ASP A 98 -1.36 -10.76 -6.09
N GLY A 99 -1.71 -11.17 -4.87
CA GLY A 99 -1.21 -10.55 -3.63
C GLY A 99 -1.77 -9.15 -3.36
N GLY A 100 -3.03 -8.95 -3.68
CA GLY A 100 -3.83 -7.78 -3.29
C GLY A 100 -5.09 -8.26 -2.59
N VAL A 101 -5.26 -7.90 -1.32
CA VAL A 101 -6.48 -8.13 -0.54
C VAL A 101 -7.49 -7.02 -0.79
N ASP A 102 -8.75 -7.41 -1.01
CA ASP A 102 -9.87 -6.49 -0.94
C ASP A 102 -10.36 -6.45 0.52
N ILE A 103 -10.09 -5.33 1.21
CA ILE A 103 -10.57 -5.06 2.57
C ILE A 103 -11.99 -4.47 2.47
N ASN A 104 -12.94 -5.13 3.10
CA ASN A 104 -14.31 -4.67 3.24
C ASN A 104 -14.39 -3.81 4.51
N LEU A 105 -14.74 -2.53 4.38
CA LEU A 105 -15.01 -1.68 5.53
C LEU A 105 -16.50 -1.64 5.81
N PHE A 106 -16.84 -1.81 7.08
CA PHE A 106 -18.20 -1.74 7.59
C PHE A 106 -18.27 -0.55 8.55
N ALA A 107 -19.21 0.36 8.29
CA ALA A 107 -19.54 1.40 9.25
C ALA A 107 -19.99 0.79 10.59
N ALA A 108 -19.84 1.53 11.68
CA ALA A 108 -20.23 1.06 13.02
C ALA A 108 -21.70 0.60 13.03
N GLY A 109 -21.92 -0.66 13.43
CA GLY A 109 -23.25 -1.27 13.49
C GLY A 109 -23.84 -1.69 12.14
N ALA A 110 -23.10 -1.62 11.04
CA ALA A 110 -23.56 -2.07 9.72
C ALA A 110 -23.25 -3.55 9.46
N ASP A 111 -24.21 -4.25 8.84
CA ASP A 111 -24.07 -5.65 8.44
C ASP A 111 -23.45 -5.81 7.04
N SER A 112 -23.62 -4.81 6.17
CA SER A 112 -23.06 -4.79 4.81
C SER A 112 -21.84 -3.88 4.70
N ALA A 113 -20.90 -4.25 3.82
CA ALA A 113 -19.75 -3.42 3.52
C ALA A 113 -20.20 -2.10 2.89
N SER A 114 -19.62 -0.99 3.33
CA SER A 114 -19.87 0.35 2.78
C SER A 114 -18.76 0.83 1.85
N ILE A 115 -17.56 0.27 1.97
CA ILE A 115 -16.38 0.66 1.18
C ILE A 115 -15.55 -0.59 0.88
N LEU A 116 -15.04 -0.70 -0.35
CA LEU A 116 -14.00 -1.67 -0.71
C LEU A 116 -12.63 -0.99 -0.79
N VAL A 117 -11.63 -1.54 -0.12
CA VAL A 117 -10.25 -1.06 -0.19
C VAL A 117 -9.40 -2.08 -0.92
N HIS A 118 -8.63 -1.63 -1.90
CA HIS A 118 -7.63 -2.44 -2.57
C HIS A 118 -6.23 -1.87 -2.31
N CYS A 119 -5.34 -2.69 -1.76
CA CYS A 119 -3.95 -2.29 -1.51
C CYS A 119 -3.03 -2.80 -2.63
N LYS A 120 -2.13 -1.94 -3.11
CA LYS A 120 -1.10 -2.30 -4.08
C LYS A 120 0.26 -1.76 -3.64
N ALA A 121 1.08 -2.63 -3.08
CA ALA A 121 2.39 -2.28 -2.54
C ALA A 121 3.49 -2.04 -3.58
N TRP A 122 3.23 -2.23 -4.88
CA TRP A 122 4.29 -2.28 -5.89
C TRP A 122 4.86 -0.88 -6.17
N ASP A 123 6.17 -0.76 -5.97
CA ASP A 123 6.91 0.51 -5.83
C ASP A 123 7.59 0.99 -7.13
N ALA A 124 7.94 0.07 -8.06
CA ALA A 124 8.84 0.38 -9.16
C ALA A 124 8.23 1.32 -10.22
N TYR A 125 6.90 1.34 -10.34
CA TYR A 125 6.18 2.15 -11.32
C TYR A 125 4.91 2.74 -10.71
N PRO A 126 4.52 3.96 -11.11
CA PRO A 126 3.22 4.50 -10.74
C PRO A 126 2.07 3.58 -11.16
N ILE A 127 1.04 3.51 -10.32
CA ILE A 127 -0.15 2.71 -10.56
C ILE A 127 -0.99 3.33 -11.69
N GLY A 128 -1.18 2.55 -12.75
CA GLY A 128 -2.02 2.88 -13.90
C GLY A 128 -3.51 2.59 -13.68
N ILE A 129 -4.33 2.74 -14.71
CA ILE A 129 -5.80 2.57 -14.65
C ILE A 129 -6.24 1.12 -14.36
N LYS A 130 -5.47 0.11 -14.77
CA LYS A 130 -5.90 -1.30 -14.73
C LYS A 130 -6.40 -1.74 -13.33
N PRO A 131 -5.65 -1.57 -12.23
CA PRO A 131 -6.12 -1.97 -10.89
C PRO A 131 -7.38 -1.20 -10.44
N LEU A 132 -7.55 0.06 -10.86
CA LEU A 132 -8.73 0.84 -10.51
C LEU A 132 -9.99 0.32 -11.21
N ARG A 133 -9.87 -0.13 -12.47
CA ARG A 133 -10.98 -0.79 -13.17
C ARG A 133 -11.38 -2.09 -12.51
N GLU A 134 -10.40 -2.88 -12.07
CA GLU A 134 -10.65 -4.11 -11.34
C GLU A 134 -11.37 -3.83 -10.02
N LEU A 135 -10.93 -2.83 -9.25
CA LEU A 135 -11.63 -2.37 -8.05
C LEU A 135 -13.06 -1.93 -8.38
N ARG A 136 -13.26 -1.17 -9.47
CA ARG A 136 -14.60 -0.72 -9.86
C ARG A 136 -15.55 -1.88 -10.17
N VAL A 137 -15.06 -2.92 -10.83
CA VAL A 137 -15.82 -4.16 -11.10
C VAL A 137 -16.16 -4.88 -9.79
N ALA A 138 -15.21 -4.97 -8.85
CA ALA A 138 -15.45 -5.54 -7.52
C ALA A 138 -16.53 -4.77 -6.75
N MET A 139 -16.47 -3.42 -6.76
CA MET A 139 -17.48 -2.54 -6.16
C MET A 139 -18.88 -2.81 -6.70
N THR A 140 -19.02 -2.89 -8.04
CA THR A 140 -20.31 -3.23 -8.67
C THR A 140 -20.80 -4.61 -8.23
N SER A 141 -19.92 -5.60 -8.23
CA SER A 141 -20.27 -6.99 -7.88
C SER A 141 -20.71 -7.13 -6.42
N ALA A 142 -20.11 -6.35 -5.52
CA ALA A 142 -20.44 -6.32 -4.10
C ALA A 142 -21.59 -5.36 -3.74
N ASN A 143 -22.16 -4.64 -4.72
CA ASN A 143 -23.13 -3.56 -4.50
C ASN A 143 -22.63 -2.49 -3.50
N VAL A 144 -21.35 -2.14 -3.61
CA VAL A 144 -20.69 -1.12 -2.79
C VAL A 144 -20.46 0.13 -3.65
N ALA A 145 -20.86 1.29 -3.16
CA ALA A 145 -20.79 2.54 -3.92
C ALA A 145 -19.39 3.19 -3.93
N GLU A 146 -18.60 2.97 -2.88
CA GLU A 146 -17.35 3.69 -2.65
C GLU A 146 -16.14 2.74 -2.62
N GLY A 147 -15.05 3.16 -3.22
CA GLY A 147 -13.79 2.41 -3.27
C GLY A 147 -12.62 3.23 -2.75
N VAL A 148 -11.58 2.55 -2.24
CA VAL A 148 -10.31 3.16 -1.87
C VAL A 148 -9.16 2.34 -2.47
N MET A 149 -8.26 2.99 -3.19
CA MET A 149 -7.03 2.39 -3.70
C MET A 149 -5.84 2.92 -2.91
N VAL A 150 -5.11 2.04 -2.23
CA VAL A 150 -3.96 2.40 -1.38
C VAL A 150 -2.66 1.89 -2.00
N THR A 151 -1.61 2.71 -2.01
CA THR A 151 -0.26 2.30 -2.43
C THR A 151 0.82 3.03 -1.66
N ALA A 152 1.97 2.38 -1.42
CA ALA A 152 3.18 3.07 -0.96
C ALA A 152 3.86 3.91 -2.08
N GLY A 153 3.47 3.66 -3.34
CA GLY A 153 3.98 4.32 -4.54
C GLY A 153 3.28 5.63 -4.85
N ARG A 154 2.93 5.80 -6.14
CA ARG A 154 2.21 6.97 -6.70
C ARG A 154 1.21 6.48 -7.74
N PHE A 155 0.26 7.33 -8.10
CA PHE A 155 -0.66 7.08 -9.21
C PHE A 155 -0.23 7.85 -10.45
N THR A 156 -0.57 7.30 -11.61
CA THR A 156 -0.49 8.03 -12.89
C THR A 156 -1.58 9.11 -12.98
N PRO A 157 -1.38 10.22 -13.71
CA PRO A 157 -2.42 11.23 -13.92
C PRO A 157 -3.72 10.66 -14.48
N GLU A 158 -3.62 9.67 -15.36
CA GLU A 158 -4.77 8.99 -15.96
C GLU A 158 -5.54 8.18 -14.91
N ALA A 159 -4.84 7.52 -13.98
CA ALA A 159 -5.49 6.83 -12.86
C ALA A 159 -6.20 7.82 -11.92
N VAL A 160 -5.61 8.98 -11.64
CA VAL A 160 -6.25 10.05 -10.86
C VAL A 160 -7.54 10.52 -11.53
N GLY A 161 -7.49 10.79 -12.84
CA GLY A 161 -8.67 11.21 -13.61
C GLY A 161 -9.77 10.15 -13.71
N PHE A 162 -9.41 8.87 -13.74
CA PHE A 162 -10.38 7.75 -13.68
C PHE A 162 -11.02 7.64 -12.29
N ALA A 163 -10.21 7.67 -11.23
CA ALA A 163 -10.68 7.50 -9.85
C ALA A 163 -11.73 8.55 -9.46
N ALA A 164 -11.50 9.80 -9.85
CA ALA A 164 -12.40 10.92 -9.58
C ALA A 164 -13.80 10.75 -10.19
N LYS A 165 -13.95 9.97 -11.27
CA LYS A 165 -15.23 9.73 -11.94
C LYS A 165 -15.97 8.49 -11.42
N GLU A 166 -15.24 7.59 -10.79
CA GLU A 166 -15.68 6.23 -10.50
C GLU A 166 -15.88 5.99 -8.99
N HIS A 167 -15.97 7.07 -8.20
CA HIS A 167 -16.12 7.00 -6.74
C HIS A 167 -15.01 6.17 -6.07
N ILE A 168 -13.78 6.36 -6.54
CA ILE A 168 -12.59 5.72 -5.97
C ILE A 168 -11.70 6.80 -5.36
N GLN A 169 -11.47 6.72 -4.05
CA GLN A 169 -10.47 7.52 -3.36
C GLN A 169 -9.07 6.93 -3.57
N LEU A 170 -8.09 7.80 -3.80
CA LEU A 170 -6.69 7.41 -3.91
C LEU A 170 -5.92 7.79 -2.65
N ILE A 171 -5.16 6.84 -2.11
CA ILE A 171 -4.22 7.07 -1.02
C ILE A 171 -2.85 6.60 -1.49
N ASP A 172 -2.01 7.54 -1.92
CA ASP A 172 -0.62 7.23 -2.30
C ASP A 172 0.31 7.27 -1.08
N GLY A 173 1.61 7.04 -1.30
CA GLY A 173 2.57 6.97 -0.20
C GLY A 173 2.70 8.29 0.58
N ALA A 174 2.45 9.44 -0.03
CA ALA A 174 2.48 10.72 0.68
C ALA A 174 1.20 10.92 1.50
N ALA A 175 0.04 10.70 0.88
CA ALA A 175 -1.26 10.80 1.55
C ALA A 175 -1.39 9.79 2.71
N LEU A 176 -0.81 8.59 2.59
CA LEU A 176 -0.80 7.60 3.67
C LEU A 176 0.01 8.09 4.87
N LEU A 177 1.14 8.76 4.66
CA LEU A 177 1.94 9.34 5.75
C LEU A 177 1.20 10.45 6.46
N GLU A 178 0.54 11.35 5.72
CA GLU A 178 -0.29 12.41 6.29
C GLU A 178 -1.43 11.83 7.14
N LYS A 179 -2.10 10.81 6.61
CA LYS A 179 -3.16 10.08 7.31
C LYS A 179 -2.69 9.40 8.59
N LEU A 180 -1.51 8.77 8.58
CA LEU A 180 -0.90 8.17 9.77
C LEU A 180 -0.48 9.23 10.79
N ALA A 181 0.04 10.38 10.33
CA ALA A 181 0.44 11.49 11.18
C ALA A 181 -0.76 12.23 11.81
N ALA A 182 -1.94 12.16 11.19
CA ALA A 182 -3.17 12.75 11.71
C ALA A 182 -3.83 11.92 12.84
N LEU A 183 -3.36 10.69 13.08
CA LEU A 183 -3.81 9.91 14.23
C LEU A 183 -3.25 10.48 15.54
N LEU A 184 -3.86 10.08 16.66
CA LEU A 184 -3.25 10.31 17.97
C LEU A 184 -1.84 9.69 18.01
N PRO A 185 -0.84 10.37 18.62
CA PRO A 185 0.56 9.94 18.58
C PRO A 185 0.78 8.49 19.03
N GLU A 186 0.04 8.03 20.03
CA GLU A 186 0.09 6.66 20.54
C GLU A 186 -0.42 5.63 19.53
N LYS A 187 -1.47 5.94 18.77
CA LYS A 187 -2.01 5.08 17.70
C LYS A 187 -1.04 5.02 16.52
N ALA A 188 -0.52 6.17 16.10
CA ALA A 188 0.48 6.24 15.03
C ALA A 188 1.74 5.41 15.36
N LEU A 189 2.20 5.46 16.61
CA LEU A 189 3.33 4.67 17.11
C LEU A 189 2.99 3.17 17.22
N ALA A 190 1.77 2.83 17.66
CA ALA A 190 1.32 1.44 17.73
C ALA A 190 1.30 0.79 16.33
N LEU A 191 0.76 1.50 15.33
CA LEU A 191 0.78 1.06 13.93
C LEU A 191 2.20 0.92 13.38
N LEU A 192 3.12 1.83 13.73
CA LEU A 192 4.52 1.73 13.33
C LEU A 192 5.19 0.47 13.88
N ARG A 193 5.01 0.22 15.17
CA ARG A 193 5.53 -0.98 15.85
C ARG A 193 4.92 -2.26 15.26
N PHE A 194 3.63 -2.23 14.95
CA PHE A 194 2.94 -3.34 14.29
C PHE A 194 3.50 -3.61 12.89
N ALA A 195 3.63 -2.58 12.05
CA ALA A 195 4.12 -2.71 10.68
C ALA A 195 5.58 -3.16 10.60
N THR A 196 6.39 -2.81 11.60
CA THR A 196 7.82 -3.14 11.65
C THR A 196 8.15 -4.36 12.51
N LYS A 197 7.12 -5.10 12.99
CA LYS A 197 7.32 -6.30 13.79
C LYS A 197 7.82 -7.47 12.93
N GLY A 198 8.93 -8.09 13.36
CA GLY A 198 9.47 -9.30 12.75
C GLY A 198 9.98 -9.06 11.32
N ASP A 199 9.81 -10.05 10.45
CA ASP A 199 10.21 -9.92 9.04
C ASP A 199 9.12 -9.21 8.22
N PHE A 200 9.36 -7.92 7.96
CA PHE A 200 8.50 -7.06 7.13
C PHE A 200 9.10 -6.74 5.76
N LEU A 201 10.28 -7.27 5.43
CA LEU A 201 10.97 -7.00 4.16
C LEU A 201 10.84 -8.15 3.17
N THR A 202 10.82 -9.39 3.67
CA THR A 202 10.72 -10.57 2.80
C THR A 202 9.28 -10.72 2.33
N PRO A 203 9.04 -10.79 1.00
CA PRO A 203 7.71 -11.01 0.47
C PRO A 203 7.08 -12.29 1.00
N THR A 204 5.81 -12.19 1.34
CA THR A 204 4.99 -13.37 1.64
C THR A 204 4.49 -13.99 0.32
N CYS A 205 4.46 -15.31 0.20
CA CYS A 205 3.91 -15.97 -0.99
C CYS A 205 2.37 -15.82 -0.99
N PRO A 206 1.74 -15.27 -2.03
CA PRO A 206 0.28 -15.06 -2.05
C PRO A 206 -0.50 -16.38 -2.09
N ARG A 207 0.13 -17.48 -2.52
CA ARG A 207 -0.50 -18.81 -2.58
C ARG A 207 -0.31 -19.63 -1.31
N CYS A 208 0.84 -19.49 -0.63
CA CYS A 208 1.20 -20.36 0.49
C CYS A 208 1.22 -19.64 1.83
N SER A 209 1.12 -18.30 1.84
CA SER A 209 1.18 -17.48 3.05
C SER A 209 2.45 -17.65 3.88
N ILE A 210 3.55 -18.10 3.25
CA ILE A 210 4.87 -18.25 3.88
C ILE A 210 5.88 -17.28 3.27
N LYS A 211 6.92 -16.91 4.04
CA LYS A 211 8.01 -16.08 3.54
C LYS A 211 8.74 -16.77 2.39
N MET A 212 9.02 -15.99 1.34
CA MET A 212 9.73 -16.44 0.15
C MET A 212 11.23 -16.44 0.40
N THR A 213 11.98 -17.10 -0.48
CA THR A 213 13.44 -17.16 -0.42
C THR A 213 14.05 -16.56 -1.68
N ALA A 214 15.17 -15.84 -1.52
CA ALA A 214 15.89 -15.25 -2.64
C ALA A 214 16.59 -16.36 -3.44
N ARG A 215 16.39 -16.38 -4.74
CA ARG A 215 16.95 -17.36 -5.68
C ARG A 215 17.61 -16.63 -6.85
N LYS A 216 18.55 -17.30 -7.52
CA LYS A 216 19.22 -16.79 -8.70
C LYS A 216 18.67 -17.48 -9.96
N SER A 217 18.28 -16.71 -10.96
CA SER A 217 17.85 -17.23 -12.26
C SER A 217 19.03 -17.92 -12.95
N THR A 218 18.83 -19.15 -13.40
CA THR A 218 19.83 -19.91 -14.16
C THR A 218 20.08 -19.34 -15.55
N ARG A 219 19.09 -18.63 -16.11
CA ARG A 219 19.11 -18.14 -17.49
C ARG A 219 19.72 -16.75 -17.64
N GLU A 220 19.46 -15.87 -16.67
CA GLU A 220 19.82 -14.44 -16.74
C GLU A 220 20.70 -14.00 -15.56
N GLY A 221 20.93 -14.86 -14.56
CA GLY A 221 21.71 -14.53 -13.37
C GLY A 221 21.03 -13.55 -12.39
N ARG A 222 19.85 -12.99 -12.75
CA ARG A 222 19.09 -12.07 -11.90
C ARG A 222 18.56 -12.75 -10.64
N MET A 223 18.55 -12.01 -9.53
CA MET A 223 17.90 -12.46 -8.30
C MET A 223 16.37 -12.36 -8.43
N PHE A 224 15.66 -13.23 -7.74
CA PHE A 224 14.20 -13.19 -7.64
C PHE A 224 13.72 -13.88 -6.36
N TRP A 225 12.52 -13.56 -5.91
CA TRP A 225 11.87 -14.24 -4.80
C TRP A 225 11.14 -15.48 -5.33
N GLY A 226 11.47 -16.66 -4.81
CA GLY A 226 10.77 -17.90 -5.12
C GLY A 226 10.11 -18.48 -3.86
N CYS A 227 8.95 -19.13 -4.03
CA CYS A 227 8.31 -19.81 -2.91
C CYS A 227 9.21 -20.91 -2.32
N THR A 228 9.25 -21.01 -1.00
CA THR A 228 10.01 -22.04 -0.28
C THR A 228 9.43 -23.44 -0.53
N ASN A 229 8.12 -23.55 -0.79
CA ASN A 229 7.43 -24.80 -1.12
C ASN A 229 7.60 -25.27 -2.58
N TYR A 230 8.55 -24.71 -3.34
CA TYR A 230 8.88 -25.25 -4.67
C TYR A 230 9.32 -26.72 -4.56
N PRO A 231 8.88 -27.64 -5.44
CA PRO A 231 8.16 -27.41 -6.70
C PRO A 231 6.63 -27.34 -6.60
N ARG A 232 6.04 -27.58 -5.43
CA ARG A 232 4.57 -27.60 -5.22
C ARG A 232 3.94 -26.21 -5.39
N CYS A 233 4.70 -25.16 -5.11
CA CYS A 233 4.33 -23.78 -5.39
C CYS A 233 5.38 -23.10 -6.27
N LYS A 234 4.95 -22.61 -7.44
CA LYS A 234 5.80 -21.99 -8.46
C LYS A 234 5.70 -20.45 -8.47
N GLN A 235 5.10 -19.86 -7.44
CA GLN A 235 4.99 -18.39 -7.33
C GLN A 235 6.37 -17.75 -7.23
N THR A 236 6.56 -16.66 -7.97
CA THR A 236 7.81 -15.88 -8.01
C THR A 236 7.53 -14.38 -8.07
N PHE A 237 8.37 -13.57 -7.45
CA PHE A 237 8.39 -12.11 -7.64
C PHE A 237 9.76 -11.64 -8.10
N SER A 238 9.81 -10.56 -8.88
CA SER A 238 11.09 -9.92 -9.21
C SER A 238 11.76 -9.37 -7.95
N SER A 239 13.09 -9.53 -7.81
CA SER A 239 13.81 -8.92 -6.68
C SER A 239 13.96 -7.39 -6.81
N THR A 240 13.60 -6.81 -7.96
CA THR A 240 13.73 -5.36 -8.24
C THR A 240 12.92 -4.49 -7.30
N THR A 241 11.92 -5.04 -6.59
CA THR A 241 11.02 -4.30 -5.70
C THR A 241 11.70 -3.80 -4.42
N ILE A 242 13.00 -4.03 -4.26
CA ILE A 242 13.75 -3.40 -3.20
C ILE A 242 15.05 -2.85 -3.81
N THR A 243 15.00 -1.72 -4.50
CA THR A 243 16.20 -0.92 -4.83
C THR A 243 15.80 0.57 -4.89
N PRO A 244 16.42 1.46 -4.10
CA PRO A 244 16.22 2.90 -4.27
C PRO A 244 16.92 3.34 -5.57
N ALA A 245 16.29 4.27 -6.29
CA ALA A 245 16.99 5.09 -7.28
C ALA A 245 17.93 6.08 -6.58
#